data_AF-E4M7V3-F1
#
_entry.id   AF-E4M7V3-F1
#
_cell.length_a   1.000
_cell.length_b   1.000
_cell.length_c   1.000
_cell.angle_alpha   90.00
_cell.angle_beta   90.00
_cell.angle_gamma   90.00
#
_symmetry.space_group_name_H-M   'P 1'
#
loop_
_entity.id
_entity.type
_entity.pdbx_description
1 polymer ?
#
loop_
_entity_poly.entity_id
_entity_poly.type
_entity_poly.pdbx_seq_one_letter_code
_entity_poly.pdbx_strand_id
1 'polypeptide(L)'
;MRIFDIFVNSIYSTMIEMDKYQYIQCAEDLITSREQTRAGFIEAARAKNYKAQPYIEQARTLKSLSSQAASPSDLLNIEEIRNSLLTASGLSDKAFKYFTEEDKTEAIRILISEFLAPAGENFVDELENRFLLIKGDSLGGSMRNYVGSAAQVKLVRKILSILSMQQIAFQILFKDDKKNNEWQTLSYEDVFERVDDVTAIYWNIVPQDKSYDRVLFFNATIPLVKNNID
;
A
#
# COMPACT_ATOMS: atom_id res chain seq x y z
N MET A 1 41.14 29.45 28.67
CA MET A 1 40.00 29.33 27.73
C MET A 1 40.50 28.82 26.37
N ARG A 2 41.03 27.59 26.35
CA ARG A 2 41.52 26.86 25.14
C ARG A 2 41.55 25.35 25.39
N ILE A 3 41.60 24.92 26.65
CA ILE A 3 41.56 23.50 27.05
C ILE A 3 40.12 22.95 27.07
N PHE A 4 39.11 23.79 27.32
CA PHE A 4 37.69 23.38 27.26
C PHE A 4 37.19 23.16 25.83
N ASP A 5 37.66 23.95 24.85
CA ASP A 5 37.25 23.81 23.44
C ASP A 5 37.87 22.58 22.76
N ILE A 6 39.01 22.09 23.24
CA ILE A 6 39.64 20.87 22.73
C ILE A 6 38.92 19.63 23.27
N PHE A 7 38.41 19.68 24.51
CA PHE A 7 37.71 18.53 25.11
C PHE A 7 36.30 18.34 24.55
N VAL A 8 35.58 19.42 24.26
CA VAL A 8 34.21 19.35 23.67
C VAL A 8 34.27 18.92 22.21
N ASN A 9 35.24 19.41 21.42
CA ASN A 9 35.41 18.97 20.02
C ASN A 9 35.93 17.54 19.91
N SER A 10 36.75 17.07 20.86
CA SER A 10 37.21 15.67 20.89
C SER A 10 36.07 14.70 21.17
N ILE A 11 35.10 15.05 22.04
CA ILE A 11 33.96 14.17 22.33
C ILE A 11 32.97 14.15 21.15
N TYR A 12 32.71 15.29 20.50
CA TYR A 12 31.78 15.35 19.36
C TYR A 12 32.33 14.68 18.09
N SER A 13 33.63 14.77 17.82
CA SER A 13 34.24 14.05 16.69
C SER A 13 34.26 12.54 16.91
N THR A 14 34.33 12.09 18.16
CA THR A 14 34.27 10.66 18.51
C THR A 14 32.83 10.14 18.50
N MET A 15 31.82 10.96 18.85
CA MET A 15 30.40 10.55 18.84
C MET A 15 29.83 10.36 17.43
N ILE A 16 30.25 11.15 16.44
CA ILE A 16 29.76 11.02 15.05
C ILE A 16 30.36 9.79 14.35
N GLU A 17 31.58 9.38 14.70
CA GLU A 17 32.18 8.12 14.21
C GLU A 17 31.71 6.87 14.98
N MET A 18 31.20 7.02 16.22
CA MET A 18 30.72 5.91 17.06
C MET A 18 29.25 5.50 16.82
N ASP A 19 28.43 6.36 16.21
CA ASP A 19 26.96 6.16 16.20
C ASP A 19 26.49 5.01 15.28
N LYS A 20 27.27 4.70 14.24
CA LYS A 20 26.96 3.58 13.32
C LYS A 20 27.15 2.21 13.97
N TYR A 21 27.98 2.15 15.01
CA TYR A 21 28.35 0.92 15.71
C TYR A 21 27.59 0.70 17.01
N GLN A 22 26.58 1.52 17.36
CA GLN A 22 25.80 1.23 18.57
C GLN A 22 24.82 0.07 18.36
N TYR A 23 24.27 -0.07 17.15
CA TYR A 23 23.20 -1.01 16.84
C TYR A 23 23.58 -2.16 15.89
N ILE A 24 24.71 -2.05 15.19
CA ILE A 24 25.22 -3.06 14.27
C ILE A 24 26.68 -3.32 14.65
N GLN A 25 26.94 -4.46 15.28
CA GLN A 25 28.27 -4.91 15.70
C GLN A 25 28.87 -5.87 14.68
N CYS A 26 28.04 -6.69 14.05
CA CYS A 26 28.45 -7.66 13.03
C CYS A 26 27.40 -7.82 11.92
N ALA A 27 27.76 -8.57 10.86
CA ALA A 27 26.87 -8.78 9.72
C ALA A 27 25.59 -9.53 10.11
N GLU A 28 25.68 -10.38 11.12
CA GLU A 28 24.59 -11.19 11.64
C GLU A 28 23.47 -10.34 12.26
N ASP A 29 23.78 -9.14 12.79
CA ASP A 29 22.77 -8.21 13.35
C ASP A 29 21.79 -7.69 12.27
N LEU A 30 22.19 -7.75 10.99
CA LEU A 30 21.35 -7.38 9.85
C LEU A 30 20.47 -8.53 9.35
N ILE A 31 20.66 -9.75 9.86
CA ILE A 31 19.89 -10.92 9.44
C ILE A 31 18.57 -10.96 10.19
N THR A 32 17.46 -10.92 9.45
CA THR A 32 16.11 -11.04 10.04
C THR A 32 15.95 -12.39 10.74
N SER A 33 15.50 -12.37 11.99
CA SER A 33 15.34 -13.61 12.76
C SER A 33 14.17 -14.45 12.22
N ARG A 34 14.20 -15.76 12.52
CA ARG A 34 13.08 -16.66 12.23
C ARG A 34 11.78 -16.19 12.88
N GLU A 35 11.85 -15.68 14.10
CA GLU A 35 10.68 -15.20 14.84
C GLU A 35 10.07 -13.95 14.18
N GLN A 36 10.91 -13.00 13.76
CA GLN A 36 10.47 -11.82 13.00
C GLN A 36 9.85 -12.21 11.66
N THR A 37 10.46 -13.16 10.94
CA THR A 37 9.91 -13.69 9.69
C THR A 37 8.52 -14.31 9.91
N ARG A 38 8.39 -15.16 10.94
CA ARG A 38 7.10 -15.78 11.32
C ARG A 38 6.06 -14.71 11.68
N ALA A 39 6.43 -13.71 12.47
CA ALA A 39 5.54 -12.62 12.85
C ALA A 39 5.06 -11.83 11.62
N GLY A 40 5.95 -11.55 10.67
CA GLY A 40 5.61 -10.88 9.41
C GLY A 40 4.59 -11.66 8.57
N PHE A 41 4.73 -12.98 8.45
CA PHE A 41 3.74 -13.81 7.76
C PHE A 41 2.37 -13.80 8.44
N ILE A 42 2.33 -13.82 9.78
CA ILE A 42 1.07 -13.75 10.53
C ILE A 42 0.40 -12.37 10.35
N GLU A 43 1.17 -11.29 10.42
CA GLU A 43 0.69 -9.92 10.17
C GLU A 43 0.10 -9.79 8.76
N ALA A 44 0.83 -10.28 7.75
CA ALA A 44 0.38 -10.27 6.36
C ALA A 44 -0.90 -11.10 6.14
N ALA A 45 -1.01 -12.28 6.76
CA ALA A 45 -2.21 -13.11 6.67
C ALA A 45 -3.43 -12.43 7.32
N ARG A 46 -3.25 -11.79 8.48
CA ARG A 46 -4.30 -11.00 9.14
C ARG A 46 -4.77 -9.84 8.26
N ALA A 47 -3.83 -9.07 7.71
CA ALA A 47 -4.14 -7.98 6.81
C ALA A 47 -4.86 -8.45 5.53
N LYS A 48 -4.45 -9.60 4.97
CA LYS A 48 -5.12 -10.22 3.81
C LYS A 48 -6.58 -10.56 4.11
N ASN A 49 -6.87 -11.18 5.25
CA ASN A 49 -8.24 -11.51 5.65
C ASN A 49 -9.11 -10.27 5.82
N TYR A 50 -8.57 -9.20 6.41
CA TYR A 50 -9.29 -7.94 6.54
C TYR A 50 -9.56 -7.30 5.17
N LYS A 51 -8.54 -7.20 4.31
CA LYS A 51 -8.68 -6.64 2.95
C LYS A 51 -9.53 -7.50 2.02
N ALA A 52 -9.75 -8.78 2.32
CA ALA A 52 -10.62 -9.65 1.54
C ALA A 52 -12.11 -9.34 1.73
N GLN A 53 -12.51 -8.74 2.86
CA GLN A 53 -13.91 -8.45 3.19
C GLN A 53 -14.72 -7.79 2.06
N PRO A 54 -14.27 -6.67 1.44
CA PRO A 54 -15.02 -6.06 0.35
C PRO A 54 -15.19 -6.96 -0.88
N TYR A 55 -14.25 -7.86 -1.16
CA TYR A 55 -14.36 -8.81 -2.28
C TYR A 55 -15.41 -9.89 -2.01
N ILE A 56 -15.47 -10.38 -0.77
CA ILE A 56 -16.50 -11.33 -0.34
C ILE A 56 -17.88 -10.69 -0.40
N GLU A 57 -18.00 -9.43 0.01
CA GLU A 57 -19.28 -8.71 -0.04
C GLU A 57 -19.74 -8.49 -1.50
N GLN A 58 -18.83 -8.08 -2.40
CA GLN A 58 -19.14 -7.98 -3.83
C GLN A 58 -19.61 -9.32 -4.42
N ALA A 59 -18.99 -10.44 -4.03
CA ALA A 59 -19.40 -11.77 -4.50
C ALA A 59 -20.80 -12.16 -4.01
N ARG A 60 -21.13 -11.85 -2.76
CA ARG A 60 -22.48 -12.07 -2.21
C ARG A 60 -23.53 -11.21 -2.92
N THR A 61 -23.21 -9.94 -3.18
CA THR A 61 -24.09 -9.06 -3.96
C THR A 61 -24.28 -9.60 -5.37
N LEU A 62 -23.20 -10.02 -6.04
CA LEU A 62 -23.26 -10.63 -7.37
C LEU A 62 -24.16 -11.86 -7.38
N LYS A 63 -24.00 -12.76 -6.40
CA LYS A 63 -24.83 -13.95 -6.24
C LYS A 63 -26.31 -13.57 -6.14
N SER A 64 -26.65 -12.64 -5.24
CA SER A 64 -28.02 -12.19 -5.03
C SER A 64 -28.67 -11.56 -6.28
N LEU A 65 -27.91 -10.80 -7.07
CA LEU A 65 -28.41 -10.20 -8.32
C LEU A 65 -28.56 -11.27 -9.42
N SER A 66 -27.58 -12.16 -9.54
CA SER A 66 -27.56 -13.22 -10.55
C SER A 66 -28.64 -14.28 -10.32
N SER A 67 -29.06 -14.50 -9.07
CA SER A 67 -30.16 -15.41 -8.73
C SER A 67 -31.52 -15.00 -9.29
N GLN A 68 -31.66 -13.77 -9.83
CA GLN A 68 -32.89 -13.33 -10.49
C GLN A 68 -32.98 -13.81 -11.94
N ALA A 69 -31.86 -14.27 -12.53
CA ALA A 69 -31.82 -14.81 -13.88
C ALA A 69 -32.41 -16.23 -13.90
N ALA A 70 -33.33 -16.50 -14.84
CA ALA A 70 -33.89 -17.83 -15.03
C ALA A 70 -32.92 -18.76 -15.79
N SER A 71 -32.04 -18.17 -16.60
CA SER A 71 -31.02 -18.87 -17.36
C SER A 71 -29.72 -18.07 -17.42
N PRO A 72 -28.58 -18.72 -17.72
CA PRO A 72 -27.29 -18.03 -17.88
C PRO A 72 -27.30 -16.90 -18.91
N SER A 73 -28.10 -17.02 -19.97
CA SER A 73 -28.22 -15.99 -21.00
C SER A 73 -28.91 -14.73 -20.48
N ASP A 74 -29.80 -14.85 -19.50
CA ASP A 74 -30.53 -13.72 -18.91
C ASP A 74 -29.61 -12.80 -18.10
N LEU A 75 -28.44 -13.28 -17.68
CA LEU A 75 -27.43 -12.47 -16.99
C LEU A 75 -26.97 -11.26 -17.82
N LEU A 76 -27.02 -11.36 -19.16
CA LEU A 76 -26.68 -10.24 -20.06
C LEU A 76 -27.64 -9.05 -19.94
N ASN A 77 -28.84 -9.28 -19.43
CA ASN A 77 -29.88 -8.25 -19.29
C ASN A 77 -29.78 -7.49 -17.96
N ILE A 78 -28.90 -7.93 -17.05
CA ILE A 78 -28.70 -7.31 -15.73
C ILE A 78 -27.49 -6.37 -15.85
N GLU A 79 -27.75 -5.08 -16.08
CA GLU A 79 -26.71 -4.08 -16.33
C GLU A 79 -25.76 -3.92 -15.13
N GLU A 80 -26.28 -4.03 -13.91
CA GLU A 80 -25.55 -3.84 -12.67
C GLU A 80 -24.42 -4.84 -12.48
N ILE A 81 -24.52 -6.04 -13.07
CA ILE A 81 -23.52 -7.10 -12.93
C ILE A 81 -22.58 -7.21 -14.14
N ARG A 82 -22.72 -6.38 -15.18
CA ARG A 82 -21.92 -6.47 -16.42
C ARG A 82 -20.41 -6.48 -16.14
N ASN A 83 -19.92 -5.60 -15.27
CA ASN A 83 -18.51 -5.55 -14.89
C ASN A 83 -18.05 -6.79 -14.12
N SER A 84 -18.95 -7.39 -13.32
CA SER A 84 -18.68 -8.64 -12.61
C SER A 84 -18.63 -9.83 -13.57
N LEU A 85 -19.48 -9.87 -14.60
CA LEU A 85 -19.42 -10.86 -15.68
C LEU A 85 -18.09 -10.76 -16.44
N LEU A 86 -17.63 -9.54 -16.76
CA LEU A 86 -16.32 -9.32 -17.38
C LEU A 86 -15.15 -9.77 -16.49
N THR A 87 -15.26 -9.52 -15.19
CA THR A 87 -14.24 -10.02 -14.24
C THR A 87 -14.25 -11.55 -14.25
N ALA A 88 -15.42 -12.19 -14.15
CA ALA A 88 -15.56 -13.63 -14.12
C ALA A 88 -15.17 -14.32 -15.44
N SER A 89 -15.17 -13.59 -16.56
CA SER A 89 -14.67 -14.08 -17.85
C SER A 89 -13.14 -14.15 -17.92
N GLY A 90 -12.44 -13.82 -16.83
CA GLY A 90 -10.98 -13.91 -16.73
C GLY A 90 -10.24 -12.63 -17.12
N LEU A 91 -10.96 -11.54 -17.39
CA LEU A 91 -10.35 -10.26 -17.74
C LEU A 91 -10.14 -9.41 -16.49
N SER A 92 -8.90 -8.94 -16.31
CA SER A 92 -8.58 -7.96 -15.27
C SER A 92 -8.88 -6.53 -15.73
N ASP A 93 -9.01 -5.61 -14.76
CA ASP A 93 -9.19 -4.19 -15.04
C ASP A 93 -8.08 -3.62 -15.94
N LYS A 94 -6.87 -4.18 -15.87
CA LYS A 94 -5.72 -3.79 -16.71
C LYS A 94 -5.84 -4.27 -18.15
N ALA A 95 -6.60 -5.33 -18.40
CA ALA A 95 -6.83 -5.86 -19.74
C ALA A 95 -7.89 -5.03 -20.48
N PHE A 96 -8.90 -4.50 -19.80
CA PHE A 96 -10.01 -3.77 -20.41
C PHE A 96 -9.61 -2.59 -21.30
N LYS A 97 -8.46 -1.95 -21.05
CA LYS A 97 -7.95 -0.85 -21.88
C LYS A 97 -7.55 -1.27 -23.30
N TYR A 98 -7.46 -2.57 -23.58
CA TYR A 98 -7.13 -3.11 -24.89
C TYR A 98 -8.32 -3.74 -25.63
N PHE A 99 -9.52 -3.72 -25.03
CA PHE A 99 -10.71 -4.40 -25.55
C PHE A 99 -11.77 -3.37 -25.97
N THR A 100 -12.42 -3.60 -27.11
CA THR A 100 -13.62 -2.85 -27.49
C THR A 100 -14.83 -3.31 -26.68
N GLU A 101 -15.97 -2.62 -26.80
CA GLU A 101 -17.22 -3.09 -26.16
C GLU A 101 -17.73 -4.39 -26.78
N GLU A 102 -17.45 -4.62 -28.05
CA GLU A 102 -17.74 -5.87 -28.75
C GLU A 102 -16.90 -7.01 -28.16
N ASP A 103 -15.58 -6.82 -27.99
CA ASP A 103 -14.69 -7.84 -27.41
C ASP A 103 -15.10 -8.19 -25.97
N LYS A 104 -15.48 -7.18 -25.17
CA LYS A 104 -15.99 -7.37 -23.81
C LYS A 104 -17.26 -8.20 -23.80
N THR A 105 -18.20 -7.88 -24.69
CA THR A 105 -19.46 -8.63 -24.79
C THR A 105 -19.19 -10.07 -25.22
N GLU A 106 -18.26 -10.29 -26.14
CA GLU A 106 -17.87 -11.63 -26.58
C GLU A 106 -17.22 -12.44 -25.45
N ALA A 107 -16.35 -11.84 -24.64
CA ALA A 107 -15.78 -12.51 -23.47
C ALA A 107 -16.86 -13.00 -22.48
N ILE A 108 -17.93 -12.22 -22.28
CA ILE A 108 -19.07 -12.64 -21.45
C ILE A 108 -19.82 -13.80 -22.11
N ARG A 109 -20.03 -13.77 -23.43
CA ARG A 109 -20.69 -14.87 -24.15
C ARG A 109 -19.91 -16.17 -24.07
N ILE A 110 -18.57 -16.10 -24.17
CA ILE A 110 -17.68 -17.25 -23.98
C ILE A 110 -17.83 -17.77 -22.54
N LEU A 111 -17.80 -16.89 -21.53
CA LEU A 111 -18.04 -17.27 -20.13
C LEU A 111 -19.37 -18.04 -19.98
N ILE A 112 -20.45 -17.51 -20.57
CA ILE A 112 -21.77 -18.11 -20.50
C ILE A 112 -21.79 -19.47 -21.18
N SER A 113 -21.34 -19.55 -22.43
CA SER A 113 -21.46 -20.77 -23.25
C SER A 113 -20.54 -21.90 -22.81
N GLU A 114 -19.32 -21.58 -22.36
CA GLU A 114 -18.32 -22.60 -22.01
C GLU A 114 -18.39 -23.04 -20.54
N PHE A 115 -18.95 -22.21 -19.65
CA PHE A 115 -18.89 -22.47 -18.21
C PHE A 115 -20.23 -22.36 -17.49
N LEU A 116 -20.97 -21.27 -17.68
CA LEU A 116 -22.22 -21.05 -16.94
C LEU A 116 -23.36 -21.96 -17.44
N ALA A 117 -23.53 -22.11 -18.75
CA ALA A 117 -24.53 -23.01 -19.33
C ALA A 117 -24.23 -24.50 -19.02
N PRO A 118 -22.99 -24.99 -19.14
CA PRO A 118 -22.64 -26.34 -18.72
C PRO A 118 -22.85 -26.61 -17.21
N ALA A 119 -22.81 -25.58 -16.36
CA ALA A 119 -23.06 -25.71 -14.93
C ALA A 119 -24.55 -25.93 -14.57
N GLY A 120 -25.48 -25.75 -15.51
CA GLY A 120 -26.90 -26.00 -15.32
C GLY A 120 -27.48 -25.18 -14.17
N GLU A 121 -28.19 -25.82 -13.24
CA GLU A 121 -28.81 -25.16 -12.07
C GLU A 121 -27.80 -24.45 -11.16
N ASN A 122 -26.51 -24.81 -11.23
CA ASN A 122 -25.46 -24.24 -10.40
C ASN A 122 -24.75 -23.05 -11.06
N PHE A 123 -25.27 -22.51 -12.17
CA PHE A 123 -24.58 -21.46 -12.94
C PHE A 123 -24.28 -20.19 -12.11
N VAL A 124 -25.11 -19.88 -11.11
CA VAL A 124 -24.90 -18.74 -10.21
C VAL A 124 -23.70 -18.98 -9.30
N ASP A 125 -23.55 -20.21 -8.77
CA ASP A 125 -22.40 -20.58 -7.95
C ASP A 125 -21.11 -20.63 -8.79
N GLU A 126 -21.19 -21.13 -10.02
CA GLU A 126 -20.05 -21.12 -10.98
C GLU A 126 -19.60 -19.69 -11.28
N LEU A 127 -20.55 -18.76 -11.47
CA LEU A 127 -20.26 -17.34 -11.67
C LEU A 127 -19.58 -16.72 -10.44
N GLU A 128 -20.12 -16.96 -9.23
CA GLU A 128 -19.54 -16.47 -7.98
C GLU A 128 -18.11 -16.99 -7.77
N ASN A 129 -17.89 -18.29 -7.99
CA ASN A 129 -16.58 -18.93 -7.84
C ASN A 129 -15.55 -18.34 -8.80
N ARG A 130 -15.89 -18.15 -10.08
CA ARG A 130 -15.00 -17.53 -11.07
C ARG A 130 -14.70 -16.09 -10.73
N PHE A 131 -15.72 -15.32 -10.35
CA PHE A 131 -15.54 -13.96 -9.90
C PHE A 131 -14.54 -13.87 -8.74
N LEU A 132 -14.71 -14.70 -7.71
CA LEU A 132 -13.81 -14.76 -6.56
C LEU A 132 -12.39 -15.20 -6.93
N LEU A 133 -12.26 -16.18 -7.83
CA LEU A 133 -10.96 -16.67 -8.30
C LEU A 133 -10.15 -15.55 -8.96
N ILE A 134 -10.78 -14.78 -9.86
CA ILE A 134 -10.12 -13.67 -10.55
C ILE A 134 -9.85 -12.50 -9.61
N LYS A 135 -10.80 -12.16 -8.73
CA LYS A 135 -10.59 -11.14 -7.68
C LYS A 135 -9.50 -11.54 -6.68
N GLY A 136 -9.19 -12.84 -6.55
CA GLY A 136 -8.06 -13.34 -5.77
C GLY A 136 -6.71 -12.77 -6.24
N ASP A 137 -6.51 -12.59 -7.54
CA ASP A 137 -5.30 -11.94 -8.09
C ASP A 137 -5.28 -10.44 -7.76
N SER A 138 -6.42 -9.75 -7.89
CA SER A 138 -6.55 -8.34 -7.49
C SER A 138 -6.23 -8.13 -6.00
N LEU A 139 -6.73 -9.00 -5.11
CA LEU A 139 -6.36 -8.99 -3.69
C LEU A 139 -4.86 -9.24 -3.49
N GLY A 140 -4.27 -10.18 -4.24
CA GLY A 140 -2.82 -10.43 -4.22
C GLY A 140 -1.99 -9.22 -4.66
N GLY A 141 -2.43 -8.49 -5.69
CA GLY A 141 -1.86 -7.21 -6.11
C GLY A 141 -1.96 -6.14 -5.01
N SER A 142 -3.14 -6.00 -4.40
CA SER A 142 -3.37 -5.07 -3.28
C SER A 142 -2.47 -5.39 -2.08
N MET A 143 -2.29 -6.67 -1.75
CA MET A 143 -1.44 -7.10 -0.64
C MET A 143 0.05 -6.81 -0.88
N ARG A 144 0.55 -6.93 -2.12
CA ARG A 144 1.93 -6.56 -2.45
C ARG A 144 2.18 -5.06 -2.23
N ASN A 145 1.23 -4.21 -2.64
CA ASN A 145 1.30 -2.77 -2.41
C ASN A 145 1.25 -2.44 -0.91
N TYR A 146 0.37 -3.11 -0.16
CA TYR A 146 0.25 -2.93 1.29
C TYR A 146 1.52 -3.30 2.04
N VAL A 147 2.16 -4.43 1.71
CA VAL A 147 3.42 -4.82 2.35
C VAL A 147 4.53 -3.82 2.04
N GLY A 148 4.58 -3.29 0.81
CA GLY A 148 5.50 -2.21 0.44
C GLY A 148 5.29 -0.94 1.28
N SER A 149 4.03 -0.50 1.44
CA SER A 149 3.73 0.70 2.21
C SER A 149 3.88 0.51 3.73
N ALA A 150 3.73 -0.70 4.26
CA ALA A 150 3.83 -0.97 5.69
C ALA A 150 5.22 -0.61 6.26
N ALA A 151 6.29 -0.80 5.49
CA ALA A 151 7.64 -0.41 5.89
C ALA A 151 7.77 1.12 6.03
N GLN A 152 7.29 1.86 5.02
CA GLN A 152 7.26 3.32 5.05
C GLN A 152 6.44 3.82 6.26
N VAL A 153 5.27 3.24 6.51
CA VAL A 153 4.43 3.59 7.67
C VAL A 153 5.18 3.39 8.99
N LYS A 154 5.87 2.25 9.17
CA LYS A 154 6.67 1.97 10.37
C LYS A 154 7.80 3.00 10.55
N LEU A 155 8.48 3.39 9.46
CA LEU A 155 9.54 4.39 9.48
C LEU A 155 9.01 5.80 9.82
N VAL A 156 7.96 6.25 9.13
CA VAL A 156 7.35 7.57 9.36
C VAL A 156 6.88 7.69 10.81
N ARG A 157 6.17 6.68 11.33
CA ARG A 157 5.74 6.68 12.74
C ARG A 157 6.92 6.84 13.69
N LYS A 158 8.04 6.15 13.44
CA LYS A 158 9.21 6.25 14.29
C LYS A 158 9.86 7.63 14.23
N ILE A 159 9.99 8.21 13.03
CA ILE A 159 10.54 9.57 12.84
C ILE A 159 9.68 10.59 13.57
N LEU A 160 8.37 10.61 13.30
CA LEU A 160 7.46 11.60 13.91
C LEU A 160 7.37 11.45 15.43
N SER A 161 7.41 10.22 15.93
CA SER A 161 7.48 9.96 17.37
C SER A 161 8.74 10.55 18.00
N ILE A 162 9.90 10.44 17.35
CA ILE A 162 11.15 11.05 17.85
C ILE A 162 11.07 12.58 17.82
N LEU A 163 10.62 13.16 16.69
CA LEU A 163 10.48 14.60 16.55
C LEU A 163 9.53 15.18 17.61
N SER A 164 8.39 14.53 17.83
CA SER A 164 7.42 14.90 18.86
C SER A 164 8.01 14.82 20.28
N MET A 165 8.70 13.71 20.62
CA MET A 165 9.36 13.56 21.93
C MET A 165 10.44 14.62 22.19
N GLN A 166 11.11 15.09 21.12
CA GLN A 166 12.12 16.14 21.18
C GLN A 166 11.53 17.56 21.06
N GLN A 167 10.20 17.68 20.96
CA GLN A 167 9.50 18.95 20.75
C GLN A 167 9.97 19.70 19.48
N ILE A 168 10.37 18.95 18.46
CA ILE A 168 10.75 19.49 17.15
C ILE A 168 9.48 19.58 16.31
N ALA A 169 9.10 20.80 15.93
CA ALA A 169 8.01 21.03 15.01
C ALA A 169 8.34 20.46 13.62
N PHE A 170 7.32 19.91 12.96
CA PHE A 170 7.43 19.37 11.61
C PHE A 170 6.23 19.76 10.77
N GLN A 171 6.40 19.66 9.46
CA GLN A 171 5.34 19.80 8.48
C GLN A 171 5.24 18.54 7.62
N ILE A 172 4.03 18.25 7.16
CA ILE A 172 3.71 17.06 6.38
C ILE A 172 3.16 17.49 5.03
N LEU A 173 3.59 16.78 3.98
CA LEU A 173 2.97 16.84 2.67
C LEU A 173 2.22 15.53 2.43
N PHE A 174 0.88 15.58 2.42
CA PHE A 174 0.06 14.42 2.08
C PHE A 174 -0.05 14.22 0.56
N LYS A 175 -0.47 13.02 0.14
CA LYS A 175 -0.67 12.69 -1.29
C LYS A 175 -1.61 13.65 -2.00
N ASP A 176 -2.71 14.01 -1.36
CA ASP A 176 -3.75 14.87 -1.94
C ASP A 176 -3.24 16.31 -2.15
N ASP A 177 -2.36 16.75 -1.25
CA ASP A 177 -1.79 18.10 -1.22
C ASP A 177 -0.56 18.26 -2.12
N LYS A 178 0.01 17.14 -2.60
CA LYS A 178 1.24 17.11 -3.39
C LYS A 178 1.17 17.93 -4.67
N LYS A 179 0.01 17.99 -5.33
CA LYS A 179 -0.17 18.74 -6.59
C LYS A 179 -0.05 20.25 -6.38
N ASN A 180 -0.54 20.74 -5.26
CA ASN A 180 -0.53 22.16 -4.92
C ASN A 180 0.67 22.54 -4.04
N ASN A 181 1.48 21.56 -3.63
CA ASN A 181 2.60 21.73 -2.70
C ASN A 181 2.14 22.38 -1.37
N GLU A 182 0.99 21.91 -0.85
CA GLU A 182 0.41 22.41 0.39
C GLU A 182 0.97 21.62 1.60
N TRP A 183 1.78 22.28 2.41
CA TRP A 183 2.38 21.69 3.61
C TRP A 183 1.54 22.00 4.84
N GLN A 184 1.30 20.98 5.67
CA GLN A 184 0.49 21.11 6.88
C GLN A 184 1.36 21.00 8.13
N THR A 185 1.26 21.97 9.03
CA THR A 185 1.83 21.90 10.38
C THR A 185 0.85 21.17 11.29
N LEU A 186 1.23 19.98 11.77
CA LEU A 186 0.34 19.08 12.51
C LEU A 186 1.04 18.49 13.74
N SER A 187 0.25 18.01 14.70
CA SER A 187 0.78 17.15 15.78
C SER A 187 0.98 15.72 15.28
N TYR A 188 1.71 14.89 16.04
CA TYR A 188 1.88 13.48 15.67
C TYR A 188 0.55 12.72 15.73
N GLU A 189 -0.30 13.07 16.69
CA GLU A 189 -1.62 12.51 16.91
C GLU A 189 -2.53 12.73 15.70
N ASP A 190 -2.50 13.93 15.09
CA ASP A 190 -3.28 14.25 13.89
C ASP A 190 -2.85 13.42 12.67
N VAL A 191 -1.57 13.08 12.59
CA VAL A 191 -0.99 12.32 11.45
C VAL A 191 -1.16 10.81 11.63
N PHE A 192 -1.34 10.31 12.85
CA PHE A 192 -1.24 8.89 13.18
C PHE A 192 -2.15 7.97 12.34
N GLU A 193 -3.37 8.42 12.06
CA GLU A 193 -4.39 7.72 11.28
C GLU A 193 -4.22 7.86 9.76
N ARG A 194 -3.49 8.88 9.30
CA ARG A 194 -3.27 9.19 7.87
C ARG A 194 -1.82 8.97 7.43
N VAL A 195 -1.07 8.18 8.20
CA VAL A 195 0.38 8.03 8.01
C VAL A 195 0.74 7.36 6.68
N ASP A 196 -0.17 6.56 6.13
CA ASP A 196 -0.05 5.94 4.81
C ASP A 196 -0.18 6.94 3.65
N ASP A 197 -0.67 8.15 3.90
CA ASP A 197 -0.77 9.25 2.94
C ASP A 197 0.37 10.25 3.01
N VAL A 198 1.31 10.09 3.94
CA VAL A 198 2.50 10.95 4.03
C VAL A 198 3.41 10.71 2.83
N THR A 199 3.71 11.77 2.09
CA THR A 199 4.64 11.75 0.95
C THR A 199 5.96 12.43 1.25
N ALA A 200 5.95 13.40 2.17
CA ALA A 200 7.16 14.04 2.65
C ALA A 200 7.00 14.59 4.06
N ILE A 201 8.13 14.71 4.76
CA ILE A 201 8.24 15.30 6.09
C ILE A 201 9.29 16.40 6.00
N TYR A 202 8.95 17.58 6.49
CA TYR A 202 9.88 18.69 6.68
C TYR A 202 10.06 18.95 8.17
N TRP A 203 11.29 19.19 8.58
CA TRP A 203 11.60 19.68 9.93
C TRP A 203 12.87 20.51 9.92
N ASN A 204 13.06 21.28 10.98
CA ASN A 204 14.25 22.09 11.18
C ASN A 204 14.97 21.63 12.46
N ILE A 205 16.30 21.59 12.43
CA ILE A 205 17.14 21.35 13.60
C ILE A 205 18.11 22.50 13.80
N VAL A 206 18.35 22.89 15.06
CA VAL A 206 19.26 24.00 15.42
C VAL A 206 20.39 23.54 16.36
N PRO A 207 21.32 22.67 15.92
CA PRO A 207 22.53 22.38 16.67
C PRO A 207 23.51 23.56 16.63
N GLN A 208 24.07 23.93 17.80
CA GLN A 208 25.11 24.95 17.94
C GLN A 208 24.75 26.29 17.26
N ASP A 209 23.51 26.75 17.47
CA ASP A 209 22.96 28.00 16.92
C ASP A 209 22.96 28.10 15.39
N LYS A 210 23.08 26.97 14.69
CA LYS A 210 22.98 26.89 13.22
C LYS A 210 21.70 26.16 12.82
N SER A 211 20.87 26.83 12.05
CA SER A 211 19.62 26.30 11.52
C SER A 211 19.88 25.39 10.31
N TYR A 212 19.22 24.23 10.30
CA TYR A 212 19.31 23.27 9.22
C TYR A 212 17.94 22.70 8.85
N ASP A 213 17.50 23.02 7.64
CA ASP A 213 16.28 22.48 7.07
C ASP A 213 16.51 21.06 6.54
N ARG A 214 15.53 20.20 6.78
CA ARG A 214 15.51 18.81 6.33
C ARG A 214 14.18 18.53 5.67
N VAL A 215 14.25 17.89 4.51
CA VAL A 215 13.08 17.34 3.83
C VAL A 215 13.38 15.89 3.52
N LEU A 216 12.49 14.99 3.94
CA LEU A 216 12.50 13.59 3.56
C LEU A 216 11.30 13.35 2.64
N PHE A 217 11.57 12.99 1.38
CA PHE A 217 10.55 12.52 0.44
C PHE A 217 10.55 11.00 0.40
N PHE A 218 9.37 10.42 0.16
CA PHE A 218 9.22 8.99 -0.11
C PHE A 218 8.81 8.74 -1.55
N ASN A 219 9.33 7.67 -2.15
CA ASN A 219 9.05 7.23 -3.52
C ASN A 219 9.18 8.38 -4.54
N ALA A 220 10.29 9.11 -4.50
CA ALA A 220 10.54 10.27 -5.34
C ALA A 220 11.26 9.89 -6.64
N THR A 221 10.78 10.39 -7.78
CA THR A 221 11.50 10.26 -9.06
C THR A 221 12.65 11.25 -9.08
N ILE A 222 13.88 10.75 -9.06
CA ILE A 222 15.08 11.59 -9.07
C ILE A 222 15.50 11.86 -10.52
N PRO A 223 15.47 13.13 -10.99
CA PRO A 223 15.71 13.45 -12.40
C PRO A 223 17.06 12.99 -12.94
N LEU A 224 18.09 13.01 -12.09
CA LEU A 224 19.45 12.65 -12.48
C LEU A 224 19.56 11.17 -12.89
N VAL A 225 18.93 10.27 -12.13
CA VAL A 225 18.93 8.83 -12.40
C VAL A 225 17.72 8.36 -13.19
N LYS A 226 16.75 9.26 -13.43
CA LYS A 226 15.47 9.01 -14.13
C LYS A 226 14.72 7.79 -13.59
N ASN A 227 14.86 7.53 -12.30
CA ASN A 227 14.28 6.40 -11.60
C ASN A 227 13.63 6.85 -10.30
N ASN A 228 12.70 6.03 -9.81
CA ASN A 228 12.13 6.19 -8.49
C ASN A 228 13.15 5.74 -7.43
N ILE A 229 13.29 6.52 -6.37
CA ILE A 229 14.03 6.15 -5.17
C ILE A 229 13.03 6.16 -4.01
N ASP A 230 13.03 5.08 -3.24
CA ASP A 230 12.19 4.88 -2.05
C ASP A 230 12.29 6.04 -1.05
#